data_AF-A0A924BW17-F1
#
_entry.id   AF-A0A924BW17-F1
#
_cell.length_a   1.000
_cell.length_b   1.000
_cell.length_c   1.000
_cell.angle_alpha   90.00
_cell.angle_beta   90.00
_cell.angle_gamma   90.00
#
_symmetry.space_group_name_H-M   'P 1'
#
loop_
_entity.id
_entity.type
_entity.pdbx_description
1 polymer ?
#
loop_
_entity_poly.entity_id
_entity_poly.type
_entity_poly.pdbx_seq_one_letter_code
_entity_poly.pdbx_strand_id
1 'polypeptide(L)'
;MNVAYHDDLKEVQGDAAVMALLSPGPASSPFDRLEWWRLLVEEADILPLVAVAGIGTARAILPLARSGRRIDGLVNWYSFRLAPLVTDGADAAQLLGALAADLAGQSPHITLFPLPDEHGETTMLQTAFRQAGWAVFREQCDENHVLPVNGRSFADYLAARPGPLRTTLKRKAGKVGV
;
A
#
# COMPACT_ATOMS: atom_id res chain seq x y z
N MET A 1 -22.94 -6.21 0.83
CA MET A 1 -21.48 -6.40 0.73
C MET A 1 -21.24 -7.31 -0.45
N ASN A 2 -20.36 -6.91 -1.38
CA ASN A 2 -19.87 -7.75 -2.47
C ASN A 2 -18.35 -7.87 -2.35
N VAL A 3 -17.80 -9.05 -2.64
CA VAL A 3 -16.36 -9.27 -2.80
C VAL A 3 -16.11 -9.78 -4.21
N ALA A 4 -15.16 -9.16 -4.89
CA ALA A 4 -14.74 -9.52 -6.23
C ALA A 4 -13.21 -9.66 -6.29
N TYR A 5 -12.74 -10.50 -7.21
CA TYR A 5 -11.33 -10.73 -7.47
C TYR A 5 -11.05 -10.47 -8.93
N HIS A 6 -9.97 -9.76 -9.21
CA HIS A 6 -9.54 -9.43 -10.57
C HIS A 6 -8.15 -10.00 -10.82
N ASP A 7 -8.06 -10.96 -11.74
CA ASP A 7 -6.79 -11.55 -12.19
C ASP A 7 -6.22 -10.81 -13.43
N ASP A 8 -6.98 -9.86 -14.00
CA ASP A 8 -6.52 -8.92 -15.04
C ASP A 8 -6.77 -7.46 -14.58
N LEU A 9 -5.71 -6.64 -14.57
CA LEU A 9 -5.77 -5.22 -14.19
C LEU A 9 -6.63 -4.36 -15.14
N LYS A 10 -7.08 -4.88 -16.27
CA LYS A 10 -8.08 -4.21 -17.12
C LYS A 10 -9.47 -4.23 -16.51
N GLU A 11 -9.79 -5.24 -15.70
CA GLU A 11 -11.13 -5.38 -15.12
C GLU A 11 -11.43 -4.29 -14.08
N VAL A 12 -10.41 -3.88 -13.32
CA VAL A 12 -10.57 -2.82 -12.30
C VAL A 12 -10.87 -1.45 -12.89
N GLN A 13 -10.59 -1.24 -14.19
CA GLN A 13 -10.85 0.03 -14.87
C GLN A 13 -12.34 0.31 -15.10
N GLY A 14 -13.20 -0.71 -14.99
CA GLY A 14 -14.65 -0.57 -15.14
C GLY A 14 -15.36 0.02 -13.92
N ASP A 15 -14.71 0.05 -12.75
CA ASP A 15 -15.29 0.59 -11.51
C ASP A 15 -14.66 1.95 -11.17
N ALA A 16 -15.45 3.02 -11.31
CA ALA A 16 -14.99 4.38 -11.05
C ALA A 16 -14.54 4.62 -9.60
N ALA A 17 -15.14 3.93 -8.62
CA ALA A 17 -14.75 4.06 -7.22
C ALA A 17 -13.41 3.34 -6.94
N VAL A 18 -13.16 2.22 -7.62
CA VAL A 18 -11.85 1.56 -7.60
C VAL A 18 -10.81 2.46 -8.28
N MET A 19 -11.10 2.99 -9.47
CA MET A 19 -10.17 3.87 -10.17
C MET A 19 -9.83 5.14 -9.40
N ALA A 20 -10.77 5.70 -8.64
CA ALA A 20 -10.49 6.84 -7.77
C ALA A 20 -9.42 6.51 -6.71
N LEU A 21 -9.42 5.30 -6.15
CA LEU A 21 -8.41 4.84 -5.19
C LEU A 21 -7.05 4.55 -5.83
N LEU A 22 -7.03 4.13 -7.09
CA LEU A 22 -5.81 3.77 -7.82
C LEU A 22 -5.19 4.95 -8.59
N SER A 23 -5.85 6.10 -8.61
CA SER A 23 -5.39 7.29 -9.34
C SER A 23 -4.41 8.13 -8.50
N PRO A 24 -3.51 8.90 -9.14
CA PRO A 24 -2.66 9.84 -8.43
C PRO A 24 -3.47 10.89 -7.64
N GLY A 25 -3.16 11.02 -6.36
CA GLY A 25 -3.69 12.04 -5.46
C GLY A 25 -2.65 12.50 -4.41
N PRO A 26 -2.94 13.56 -3.64
CA PRO A 26 -1.98 14.14 -2.68
C PRO A 26 -1.45 13.17 -1.62
N ALA A 27 -2.26 12.18 -1.23
CA ALA A 27 -1.89 11.14 -0.28
C ALA A 27 -1.49 9.80 -0.93
N SER A 28 -1.52 9.72 -2.26
CA SER A 28 -1.22 8.47 -2.98
C SER A 28 0.29 8.19 -3.00
N SER A 29 0.68 7.01 -2.55
CA SER A 29 2.01 6.49 -2.86
C SER A 29 2.07 6.02 -4.31
N PRO A 30 3.23 6.09 -4.99
CA PRO A 30 3.41 5.41 -6.28
C PRO A 30 3.00 3.93 -6.24
N PHE A 31 3.24 3.25 -5.11
CA PHE A 31 2.95 1.82 -4.92
C PHE A 31 1.45 1.46 -4.87
N ASP A 32 0.59 2.46 -4.67
CA ASP A 32 -0.87 2.26 -4.57
C ASP A 32 -1.58 2.41 -5.92
N ARG A 33 -0.84 2.73 -6.98
CA ARG A 33 -1.39 3.17 -8.26
C ARG A 33 -1.46 2.04 -9.28
N LEU A 34 -2.45 2.12 -10.16
CA LEU A 34 -2.63 1.15 -11.23
C LEU A 34 -1.41 1.08 -12.16
N GLU A 35 -0.75 2.21 -12.44
CA GLU A 35 0.43 2.25 -13.30
C GLU A 35 1.60 1.47 -12.71
N TRP A 36 1.79 1.51 -11.39
CA TRP A 36 2.82 0.71 -10.73
C TRP A 36 2.49 -0.77 -10.80
N TRP A 37 1.24 -1.15 -10.53
CA TRP A 37 0.81 -2.55 -10.61
C TRP A 37 0.94 -3.11 -12.03
N ARG A 38 0.68 -2.30 -13.06
CA ARG A 38 0.91 -2.70 -14.45
C ARG A 38 2.38 -3.01 -14.73
N LEU A 39 3.31 -2.19 -14.23
CA LEU A 39 4.74 -2.48 -14.36
C LEU A 39 5.13 -3.78 -13.65
N LEU A 40 4.52 -4.09 -12.50
CA LEU A 40 4.77 -5.36 -11.81
C LEU A 40 4.31 -6.57 -12.65
N VAL A 41 3.16 -6.46 -13.31
CA VAL A 41 2.66 -7.52 -14.19
C VAL A 41 3.49 -7.63 -15.46
N GLU A 42 3.76 -6.50 -16.12
CA GLU A 42 4.38 -6.43 -17.45
C GLU A 42 5.90 -6.71 -17.40
N GLU A 43 6.61 -6.17 -16.39
CA GLU A 43 8.08 -6.21 -16.34
C GLU A 43 8.63 -7.23 -15.34
N ALA A 44 7.82 -7.64 -14.33
CA ALA A 44 8.23 -8.60 -13.31
C ALA A 44 7.44 -9.92 -13.35
N ASP A 45 6.56 -10.10 -14.34
CA ASP A 45 5.76 -11.32 -14.57
C ASP A 45 4.99 -11.77 -13.32
N ILE A 46 4.50 -10.80 -12.53
CA ILE A 46 3.71 -11.08 -11.34
C ILE A 46 2.26 -11.29 -11.74
N LEU A 47 1.69 -12.44 -11.38
CA LEU A 47 0.27 -12.75 -11.60
C LEU A 47 -0.59 -11.99 -10.59
N PRO A 48 -1.34 -10.95 -11.00
CA PRO A 48 -2.09 -10.13 -10.06
C PRO A 48 -3.34 -10.86 -9.57
N LEU A 49 -3.79 -10.47 -8.38
CA LEU A 49 -5.07 -10.83 -7.79
C LEU A 49 -5.57 -9.62 -6.99
N VAL A 50 -6.30 -8.72 -7.63
CA VAL A 50 -6.82 -7.53 -6.92
C VAL A 50 -8.12 -7.91 -6.23
N ALA A 51 -8.10 -7.99 -4.90
CA ALA A 51 -9.29 -8.28 -4.10
C ALA A 51 -10.02 -6.96 -3.76
N VAL A 52 -11.31 -6.89 -4.07
CA VAL A 52 -12.14 -5.69 -3.90
C VAL A 52 -13.40 -6.02 -3.11
N ALA A 53 -13.61 -5.35 -1.98
CA ALA A 53 -14.89 -5.37 -1.25
C ALA A 53 -15.65 -4.07 -1.49
N GLY A 54 -16.98 -4.16 -1.56
CA GLY A 54 -17.82 -2.99 -1.85
C GLY A 54 -19.20 -2.98 -1.19
N ILE A 55 -19.61 -1.77 -0.80
CA ILE A 55 -20.99 -1.41 -0.42
C ILE A 55 -21.30 -0.05 -1.04
N GLY A 56 -22.27 0.03 -1.96
CA GLY A 56 -22.57 1.28 -2.66
C GLY A 56 -21.35 1.78 -3.44
N THR A 57 -20.87 2.99 -3.12
CA THR A 57 -19.63 3.57 -3.67
C THR A 57 -18.40 3.32 -2.80
N ALA A 58 -18.57 2.82 -1.58
CA ALA A 58 -17.45 2.50 -0.70
C ALA A 58 -16.73 1.26 -1.22
N ARG A 59 -15.40 1.34 -1.27
CA ARG A 59 -14.50 0.27 -1.71
C ARG A 59 -13.39 0.06 -0.69
N ALA A 60 -12.99 -1.19 -0.53
CA ALA A 60 -11.67 -1.55 -0.02
C ALA A 60 -10.97 -2.44 -1.05
N ILE A 61 -9.69 -2.20 -1.26
CA ILE A 61 -8.84 -2.93 -2.19
C ILE A 61 -7.66 -3.49 -1.42
N LEU A 62 -7.35 -4.76 -1.64
CA LEU A 62 -6.10 -5.38 -1.21
C LEU A 62 -5.33 -5.86 -2.46
N PRO A 63 -4.14 -5.29 -2.75
CA PRO A 63 -3.38 -5.66 -3.93
C PRO A 63 -2.58 -6.93 -3.68
N LEU A 64 -3.03 -8.05 -4.24
CA LEU A 64 -2.44 -9.36 -4.03
C LEU A 64 -1.87 -9.93 -5.34
N ALA A 65 -1.09 -10.99 -5.20
CA ALA A 65 -0.53 -11.74 -6.30
C ALA A 65 -0.68 -13.25 -6.05
N ARG A 66 -0.86 -14.01 -7.12
CA ARG A 66 -0.85 -15.48 -7.03
C ARG A 66 0.58 -15.98 -7.01
N SER A 67 0.90 -16.82 -6.02
CA SER A 67 2.18 -17.51 -5.93
C SER A 67 1.96 -19.00 -5.65
N GLY A 68 1.70 -19.77 -6.71
CA GLY A 68 1.41 -21.20 -6.61
C GLY A 68 0.15 -21.45 -5.77
N ARG A 69 0.32 -22.10 -4.61
CA ARG A 69 -0.80 -22.41 -3.68
C ARG A 69 -1.03 -21.34 -2.61
N ARG A 70 -0.17 -20.31 -2.55
CA ARG A 70 -0.32 -19.18 -1.63
C ARG A 70 -0.68 -17.91 -2.39
N ILE A 71 -1.11 -16.92 -1.64
CA ILE A 71 -1.29 -15.56 -2.11
C ILE A 71 -0.24 -14.67 -1.45
N ASP A 72 0.45 -13.86 -2.24
CA ASP A 72 1.42 -12.90 -1.76
C ASP A 72 0.90 -11.47 -1.98
N GLY A 73 1.61 -10.46 -1.48
CA GLY A 73 1.37 -9.07 -1.86
C GLY A 73 1.76 -8.80 -3.31
N LEU A 74 1.04 -7.90 -3.99
CA LEU A 74 1.43 -7.43 -5.33
C LEU A 74 2.60 -6.44 -5.22
N VAL A 75 3.80 -6.99 -5.01
CA VAL A 75 5.03 -6.24 -4.74
C VAL A 75 6.25 -6.89 -5.39
N ASN A 76 7.33 -6.13 -5.56
CA ASN A 76 8.66 -6.66 -5.84
C ASN A 76 9.68 -6.09 -4.85
N TRP A 77 10.98 -6.36 -5.07
CA TRP A 77 12.08 -5.88 -4.23
C TRP A 77 12.20 -4.34 -4.16
N TYR A 78 11.53 -3.61 -5.06
CA TYR A 78 11.50 -2.15 -5.11
C TYR A 78 10.21 -1.55 -4.55
N SER A 79 9.29 -2.38 -4.05
CA SER A 79 8.11 -1.94 -3.33
C SER A 79 8.45 -1.71 -1.86
N PHE A 80 8.37 -0.47 -1.38
CA PHE A 80 8.65 -0.13 0.03
C PHE A 80 7.40 -0.10 0.91
N ARG A 81 6.21 -0.21 0.32
CA ARG A 81 4.97 -0.46 1.06
C ARG A 81 3.94 -1.15 0.19
N LEU A 82 3.13 -1.97 0.84
CA LEU A 82 1.83 -2.45 0.40
C LEU A 82 0.81 -2.05 1.46
N ALA A 83 -0.30 -1.43 1.06
CA ALA A 83 -1.35 -1.01 1.98
C ALA A 83 -2.74 -1.41 1.44
N PRO A 84 -3.71 -1.66 2.33
CA PRO A 84 -5.11 -1.68 1.93
C PRO A 84 -5.51 -0.26 1.50
N LEU A 85 -6.23 -0.15 0.38
CA LEU A 85 -6.78 1.13 -0.07
C LEU A 85 -8.27 1.14 0.24
N VAL A 86 -8.74 2.17 0.94
CA VAL A 86 -10.14 2.27 1.36
C VAL A 86 -10.67 3.65 0.99
N THR A 87 -11.90 3.70 0.49
CA THR A 87 -12.58 4.98 0.22
C THR A 87 -12.62 5.84 1.47
N ASP A 88 -12.24 7.11 1.34
CA ASP A 88 -12.27 8.06 2.46
C ASP A 88 -13.66 8.13 3.11
N GLY A 89 -13.67 8.01 4.45
CA GLY A 89 -14.89 8.03 5.26
C GLY A 89 -15.71 6.73 5.23
N ALA A 90 -15.27 5.69 4.51
CA ALA A 90 -15.91 4.38 4.54
C ALA A 90 -15.58 3.62 5.84
N ASP A 91 -16.44 2.64 6.17
CA ASP A 91 -16.17 1.69 7.25
C ASP A 91 -15.11 0.66 6.80
N ALA A 92 -13.85 1.02 7.02
CA ALA A 92 -12.71 0.20 6.66
C ALA A 92 -12.71 -1.15 7.38
N ALA A 93 -13.14 -1.20 8.65
CA ALA A 93 -13.19 -2.43 9.43
C ALA A 93 -14.18 -3.42 8.81
N GLN A 94 -15.37 -2.94 8.42
CA GLN A 94 -16.38 -3.77 7.77
C GLN A 94 -15.91 -4.30 6.41
N LEU A 95 -15.34 -3.43 5.56
CA LEU A 95 -14.92 -3.80 4.21
C LEU A 95 -13.71 -4.75 4.22
N LEU A 96 -12.70 -4.49 5.04
CA LEU A 96 -11.53 -5.35 5.17
C LEU A 96 -11.86 -6.67 5.87
N GLY A 97 -12.80 -6.66 6.82
CA GLY A 97 -13.33 -7.88 7.42
C GLY A 97 -13.99 -8.79 6.38
N ALA A 98 -14.75 -8.23 5.43
CA ALA A 98 -15.34 -8.99 4.34
C ALA A 98 -14.28 -9.58 3.40
N LEU A 99 -13.24 -8.81 3.03
CA LEU A 99 -12.11 -9.34 2.27
C LEU A 99 -11.42 -10.49 2.99
N ALA A 100 -11.11 -10.32 4.27
CA ALA A 100 -10.42 -11.33 5.07
C ALA A 100 -11.24 -12.63 5.20
N ALA A 101 -12.56 -12.53 5.39
CA ALA A 101 -13.43 -13.69 5.46
C ALA A 101 -13.50 -14.45 4.12
N ASP A 102 -13.65 -13.73 3.01
CA ASP A 102 -13.81 -14.35 1.68
C ASP A 102 -12.49 -14.95 1.15
N LEU A 103 -11.36 -14.33 1.47
CA LEU A 103 -10.02 -14.78 1.08
C LEU A 103 -9.69 -16.21 1.56
N ALA A 104 -10.35 -16.71 2.61
CA ALA A 104 -10.16 -18.08 3.08
C ALA A 104 -10.57 -19.12 2.02
N GLY A 105 -11.48 -18.74 1.11
CA GLY A 105 -11.85 -19.56 -0.05
C GLY A 105 -10.84 -19.52 -1.19
N GLN A 106 -9.93 -18.54 -1.22
CA GLN A 106 -8.95 -18.37 -2.30
C GLN A 106 -7.61 -19.06 -2.03
N SER A 107 -7.16 -19.05 -0.78
CA SER A 107 -5.92 -19.72 -0.38
C SER A 107 -5.90 -19.98 1.12
N PRO A 108 -5.25 -21.06 1.60
CA PRO A 108 -5.04 -21.26 3.02
C PRO A 108 -3.86 -20.44 3.59
N HIS A 109 -3.08 -19.76 2.74
CA HIS A 109 -1.86 -19.07 3.17
C HIS A 109 -1.67 -17.75 2.42
N ILE A 110 -1.54 -16.66 3.19
CA ILE A 110 -1.32 -15.32 2.68
C ILE A 110 -0.07 -14.73 3.33
N THR A 111 0.86 -14.23 2.52
CA THR A 111 2.05 -13.50 2.99
C THR A 111 2.05 -12.08 2.43
N LEU A 112 2.02 -11.08 3.31
CA LEU A 112 2.06 -9.68 2.90
C LEU A 112 3.31 -9.01 3.46
N PHE A 113 4.08 -8.38 2.58
CA PHE A 113 5.21 -7.53 2.94
C PHE A 113 5.51 -6.56 1.78
N PRO A 114 6.23 -5.46 2.03
CA PRO A 114 6.37 -4.79 3.33
C PRO A 114 5.08 -4.04 3.67
N LEU A 115 4.67 -4.06 4.95
CA LEU A 115 3.44 -3.40 5.40
C LEU A 115 3.77 -2.16 6.28
N PRO A 116 3.25 -0.96 5.95
CA PRO A 116 3.34 0.23 6.79
C PRO A 116 2.35 0.15 7.96
N ASP A 117 2.63 0.85 9.05
CA ASP A 117 1.71 0.98 10.19
C ASP A 117 1.75 2.37 10.82
N GLU A 118 2.35 3.34 10.15
CA GLU A 118 2.46 4.74 10.56
C GLU A 118 1.07 5.39 10.74
N HIS A 119 0.06 4.87 10.05
CA HIS A 119 -1.34 5.28 10.15
C HIS A 119 -2.28 4.14 10.56
N GLY A 120 -1.74 3.02 11.05
CA GLY A 120 -2.51 1.88 11.56
C GLY A 120 -2.95 0.86 10.49
N GLU A 121 -2.43 0.93 9.27
CA GLU A 121 -2.83 0.07 8.15
C GLU A 121 -2.59 -1.41 8.45
N THR A 122 -1.40 -1.78 8.92
CA THR A 122 -1.08 -3.16 9.31
C THR A 122 -1.93 -3.61 10.49
N THR A 123 -2.13 -2.74 11.48
CA THR A 123 -2.95 -3.03 12.66
C THR A 123 -4.40 -3.32 12.27
N MET A 124 -4.94 -2.58 11.31
CA MET A 124 -6.29 -2.79 10.79
C MET A 124 -6.40 -4.11 10.02
N LEU A 125 -5.45 -4.42 9.13
CA LEU A 125 -5.40 -5.71 8.43
C LEU A 125 -5.31 -6.88 9.42
N GLN A 126 -4.37 -6.82 10.36
CA GLN A 126 -4.21 -7.86 11.38
C GLN A 126 -5.50 -8.11 12.15
N THR A 127 -6.23 -7.05 12.50
CA THR A 127 -7.50 -7.14 13.21
C THR A 127 -8.57 -7.82 12.36
N ALA A 128 -8.72 -7.39 11.09
CA ALA A 128 -9.68 -7.98 10.15
C ALA A 128 -9.43 -9.48 9.92
N PHE A 129 -8.18 -9.87 9.67
CA PHE A 129 -7.81 -11.27 9.46
C PHE A 129 -8.03 -12.13 10.71
N ARG A 130 -7.68 -11.64 11.91
CA ARG A 130 -7.95 -12.36 13.17
C ARG A 130 -9.45 -12.55 13.40
N GLN A 131 -10.25 -11.51 13.18
CA GLN A 131 -11.71 -11.58 13.35
C GLN A 131 -12.37 -12.53 12.34
N ALA A 132 -11.80 -12.65 11.14
CA ALA A 132 -12.21 -13.62 10.13
C ALA A 132 -11.75 -15.07 10.43
N GLY A 133 -11.02 -15.31 11.52
CA GLY A 133 -10.61 -16.65 11.96
C GLY A 133 -9.22 -17.09 11.49
N TRP A 134 -8.43 -16.21 10.88
CA TRP A 134 -7.07 -16.53 10.47
C TRP A 134 -6.09 -16.58 11.65
N ALA A 135 -5.15 -17.51 11.58
CA ALA A 135 -3.93 -17.44 12.40
C ALA A 135 -2.98 -16.39 11.79
N VAL A 136 -2.79 -15.27 12.49
CA VAL A 136 -2.01 -14.12 11.99
C VAL A 136 -0.72 -13.95 12.78
N PHE A 137 0.40 -13.99 12.06
CA PHE A 137 1.74 -13.70 12.55
C PHE A 137 2.22 -12.38 11.95
N ARG A 138 2.80 -11.52 12.78
CA ARG A 138 3.35 -10.22 12.38
C ARG A 138 4.73 -10.08 13.01
N GLU A 139 5.71 -9.74 12.19
CA GLU A 139 7.05 -9.38 12.61
C GLU A 139 7.51 -8.12 11.89
N GLN A 140 8.41 -7.36 12.51
CA GLN A 140 9.03 -6.21 11.86
C GLN A 140 10.15 -6.71 10.93
N CYS A 141 10.12 -6.29 9.67
CA CYS A 141 11.13 -6.66 8.66
C CYS A 141 11.99 -5.47 8.18
N ASP A 142 11.57 -4.22 8.42
CA ASP A 142 12.28 -3.00 8.03
C ASP A 142 11.83 -1.79 8.88
N GLU A 143 12.40 -0.60 8.64
CA GLU A 143 12.01 0.68 9.23
C GLU A 143 11.96 1.81 8.19
N ASN A 144 10.83 2.53 8.16
CA ASN A 144 10.70 3.75 7.37
C ASN A 144 11.08 4.98 8.20
N HIS A 145 11.92 5.86 7.63
CA HIS A 145 12.19 7.18 8.20
C HIS A 145 11.31 8.25 7.56
N VAL A 146 10.23 8.63 8.24
CA VAL A 146 9.27 9.63 7.75
C VAL A 146 9.56 11.00 8.33
N LEU A 147 9.58 12.03 7.48
CA LEU A 147 9.65 13.43 7.88
C LEU A 147 8.38 14.17 7.41
N PRO A 148 7.42 14.43 8.31
CA PRO A 148 6.27 15.27 7.98
C PRO A 148 6.73 16.68 7.60
N VAL A 149 6.41 17.11 6.38
CA VAL A 149 6.78 18.45 5.90
C VAL A 149 5.95 19.52 6.62
N ASN A 150 4.65 19.27 6.87
CA ASN A 150 3.75 20.18 7.60
C ASN A 150 3.84 21.65 7.12
N GLY A 151 3.95 21.86 5.81
CA GLY A 151 4.09 23.20 5.19
C GLY A 151 5.46 23.88 5.36
N ARG A 152 6.46 23.19 5.93
CA ARG A 152 7.80 23.74 6.18
C ARG A 152 8.54 24.03 4.87
N SER A 153 9.14 25.22 4.78
CA SER A 153 10.02 25.55 3.67
C SER A 153 11.36 24.79 3.77
N PHE A 154 12.05 24.62 2.64
CA PHE A 154 13.40 24.05 2.65
C PHE A 154 14.38 24.87 3.51
N ALA A 155 14.22 26.20 3.51
CA ALA A 155 15.05 27.10 4.31
C ALA A 155 14.88 26.83 5.81
N ASP A 156 13.64 26.70 6.28
CA ASP A 156 13.34 26.41 7.69
C ASP A 156 13.84 25.01 8.09
N TYR A 157 13.66 24.03 7.20
CA TYR A 157 14.20 22.68 7.39
C TYR A 157 15.71 22.70 7.60
N LEU A 158 16.44 23.38 6.72
CA LEU A 158 17.89 23.44 6.74
C LEU A 158 18.42 24.24 7.95
N ALA A 159 17.75 25.34 8.31
CA ALA A 159 18.11 26.14 9.48
C ALA A 159 18.02 25.33 10.79
N ALA A 160 17.03 24.45 10.89
CA ALA A 160 16.81 23.57 12.04
C ALA A 160 17.71 22.32 12.06
N ARG A 161 18.62 22.13 11.10
CA ARG A 161 19.56 21.00 11.10
C ARG A 161 20.77 21.28 12.02
N PRO A 162 21.37 20.24 12.63
CA PRO A 162 22.59 20.39 13.41
C PRO A 162 23.70 21.12 12.64
N GLY A 163 24.46 21.97 13.34
CA GLY A 163 25.56 22.76 12.75
C GLY A 163 26.51 21.95 11.85
N PRO A 164 26.98 20.75 12.27
CA PRO A 164 27.83 19.90 11.43
C PRO A 164 27.21 19.50 10.10
N LEU A 165 25.90 19.21 10.07
CA LEU A 165 25.18 18.86 8.85
C LEU A 165 25.09 20.07 7.91
N ARG A 166 24.77 21.25 8.44
CA ARG A 166 24.72 22.50 7.66
C ARG A 166 26.09 22.85 7.04
N THR A 167 27.16 22.74 7.81
CA THR A 167 28.54 22.97 7.31
C THR A 167 28.93 21.97 6.23
N THR A 168 28.57 20.69 6.42
CA THR A 168 28.83 19.63 5.44
C THR A 168 28.11 19.91 4.11
N LEU A 169 26.83 20.28 4.18
CA LEU A 169 26.04 20.65 3.01
C LEU A 169 26.64 21.87 2.30
N LYS A 170 26.97 22.94 3.03
CA LYS A 170 27.61 24.14 2.46
C LYS A 170 28.93 23.82 1.74
N ARG A 171 29.78 22.97 2.33
CA ARG A 171 31.06 22.55 1.73
C ARG A 171 30.85 21.70 0.48
N LYS A 172 29.85 20.82 0.46
CA LYS A 172 29.55 19.98 -0.71
C LYS A 172 28.83 20.74 -1.82
N ALA A 173 27.99 21.71 -1.48
CA ALA A 173 27.27 22.53 -2.47
C ALA A 173 28.22 23.27 -3.42
N GLY A 174 29.37 23.75 -2.93
CA GLY A 174 30.41 24.33 -3.79
C GLY A 174 31.09 23.37 -4.77
N LYS A 175 30.82 22.06 -4.69
CA LYS A 175 31.30 21.03 -5.63
C LYS A 175 30.24 20.58 -6.63
N VAL A 176 28.97 20.95 -6.39
CA VAL A 176 27.85 20.70 -7.29
C VAL A 176 27.58 22.02 -8.00
N GLY A 177 28.55 22.47 -8.79
CA GLY A 177 28.33 23.57 -9.73
C GLY A 177 27.48 23.04 -10.89
N VAL A 178 26.38 23.74 -11.18
CA VAL A 178 25.83 23.79 -12.54
C VAL A 178 26.69 24.77 -13.33
#